data_AF-X1U3W7-F1
#
_entry.id   AF-X1U3W7-F1
#
_cell.length_a   1.000
_cell.length_b   1.000
_cell.length_c   1.000
_cell.angle_alpha   90.00
_cell.angle_beta   90.00
_cell.angle_gamma   90.00
#
_symmetry.space_group_name_H-M   'P 1'
#
loop_
_entity.id
_entity.type
_entity.pdbx_description
1 polymer ?
#
loop_
_entity_poly.entity_id
_entity_poly.type
_entity_poly.pdbx_seq_one_letter_code
_entity_poly.pdbx_strand_id
1 'polypeptide(L)'
;MESMKKFKDMAEELGQDVEFHQGGYLFLAHSEDRKITYLKLIELQQSMGLDVEYISIDDIKKIVPGISTDDLLGGAYCPSDAQANPFLCVDGYAKGIRKNGAVLPCKEVTRINIKGGKVTSITTKDNETYYAPVIVNAAGPFV
;
A
#
# COMPACT_ATOMS: atom_id res chain seq x y z
N MET A 1 -8.30 -6.82 -4.84
CA MET A 1 -7.90 -6.83 -6.27
C MET A 1 -7.92 -5.45 -6.95
N GLU A 2 -8.76 -4.50 -6.56
CA GLU A 2 -8.84 -3.19 -7.25
C GLU A 2 -7.53 -2.37 -7.22
N SER A 3 -6.78 -2.39 -6.11
CA SER A 3 -5.50 -1.66 -6.03
C SER A 3 -4.47 -2.18 -7.05
N MET A 4 -4.41 -3.49 -7.28
CA MET A 4 -3.48 -4.08 -8.24
C MET A 4 -3.77 -3.64 -9.68
N LYS A 5 -5.06 -3.49 -10.04
CA LYS A 5 -5.44 -2.93 -11.34
C LYS A 5 -4.92 -1.50 -11.48
N LYS A 6 -5.15 -0.66 -10.46
CA LYS A 6 -4.65 0.71 -10.44
C LYS A 6 -3.13 0.80 -10.57
N PHE A 7 -2.38 -0.02 -9.82
CA PHE A 7 -0.92 0.03 -9.87
C PHE A 7 -0.33 -0.38 -11.22
N LYS A 8 -0.99 -1.27 -11.97
CA LYS A 8 -0.56 -1.65 -13.32
C LYS A 8 -0.62 -0.47 -14.30
N ASP A 9 -1.65 0.36 -14.19
CA ASP A 9 -1.87 1.49 -15.09
C ASP A 9 -1.29 2.81 -14.54
N MET A 10 -0.81 2.81 -13.30
CA MET A 10 -0.40 4.01 -12.56
C MET A 10 0.73 4.80 -13.24
N ALA A 11 1.68 4.11 -13.87
CA ALA A 11 2.78 4.79 -14.53
C ALA A 11 2.29 5.66 -15.71
N GLU A 12 1.30 5.17 -16.45
CA GLU A 12 0.63 5.91 -17.52
C GLU A 12 -0.22 7.04 -16.96
N GLU A 13 -1.06 6.76 -15.95
CA GLU A 13 -1.94 7.75 -15.33
C GLU A 13 -1.16 8.94 -14.73
N LEU A 14 -0.03 8.66 -14.06
CA LEU A 14 0.81 9.68 -13.43
C LEU A 14 1.84 10.29 -14.40
N GLY A 15 2.06 9.67 -15.56
CA GLY A 15 3.10 10.06 -16.51
C GLY A 15 4.52 9.91 -15.95
N GLN A 16 4.72 8.97 -15.02
CA GLN A 16 5.97 8.73 -14.30
C GLN A 16 6.03 7.27 -13.88
N ASP A 17 7.18 6.61 -14.08
CA ASP A 17 7.41 5.27 -13.53
C ASP A 17 7.40 5.31 -11.99
N VAL A 18 6.64 4.41 -11.40
CA VAL A 18 6.51 4.24 -9.93
C VAL A 18 7.27 3.01 -9.42
N GLU A 19 8.14 2.44 -10.26
CA GLU A 19 8.91 1.22 -9.97
C GLU A 19 7.99 0.05 -9.60
N PHE A 20 6.88 -0.08 -10.33
CA PHE A 20 5.95 -1.19 -10.13
C PHE A 20 6.58 -2.49 -10.63
N HIS A 21 6.79 -3.43 -9.72
CA HIS A 21 7.38 -4.74 -10.01
C HIS A 21 6.48 -5.85 -9.47
N GLN A 22 5.90 -6.63 -10.39
CA GLN A 22 5.05 -7.76 -10.08
C GLN A 22 5.88 -9.05 -10.00
N GLY A 23 6.53 -9.26 -8.84
CA GLY A 23 7.32 -10.46 -8.54
C GLY A 23 6.67 -11.42 -7.54
N GLY A 24 5.49 -11.06 -7.02
CA GLY A 24 4.83 -11.76 -5.94
C GLY A 24 5.41 -11.49 -4.56
N TYR A 25 4.81 -12.10 -3.54
CA TYR A 25 5.42 -12.26 -2.21
C TYR A 25 5.68 -13.73 -1.92
N LEU A 26 6.69 -14.00 -1.08
CA LEU A 26 6.96 -15.31 -0.52
C LEU A 26 7.12 -15.20 1.00
N PHE A 27 6.26 -15.89 1.76
CA PHE A 27 6.39 -16.02 3.20
C PHE A 27 6.80 -17.43 3.59
N LEU A 28 7.90 -17.55 4.34
CA LEU A 28 8.53 -18.82 4.68
C LEU A 28 7.98 -19.37 6.00
N ALA A 29 7.62 -20.66 6.00
CA ALA A 29 7.21 -21.36 7.20
C ALA A 29 8.41 -22.05 7.85
N HIS A 30 8.86 -21.55 8.99
CA HIS A 30 9.97 -22.09 9.78
C HIS A 30 9.51 -22.87 11.02
N SER A 31 8.19 -23.11 11.15
CA SER A 31 7.59 -23.91 12.23
C SER A 31 6.23 -24.45 11.81
N GLU A 32 5.79 -25.55 12.45
CA GLU A 32 4.48 -26.15 12.18
C GLU A 32 3.34 -25.17 12.49
N ASP A 33 3.45 -24.37 13.56
CA ASP A 33 2.45 -23.34 13.89
C ASP A 33 2.30 -22.30 12.78
N ARG A 34 3.43 -21.87 12.16
CA ARG A 34 3.41 -20.94 11.03
C ARG A 34 2.81 -21.59 9.79
N LYS A 35 3.16 -22.84 9.50
CA LYS A 35 2.59 -23.60 8.39
C LYS A 35 1.07 -23.74 8.53
N ILE A 36 0.57 -24.15 9.70
CA ILE A 36 -0.87 -24.26 9.97
C ILE A 36 -1.56 -22.90 9.79
N THR A 37 -0.93 -21.82 10.26
CA THR A 37 -1.45 -20.46 10.08
C THR A 37 -1.55 -20.09 8.60
N TYR A 38 -0.51 -20.37 7.81
CA TYR A 38 -0.51 -20.07 6.38
C TYR A 38 -1.56 -20.87 5.62
N LEU A 39 -1.71 -22.17 5.88
CA LEU A 39 -2.74 -22.98 5.22
C LEU A 39 -4.15 -22.39 5.42
N LYS A 40 -4.48 -21.95 6.65
CA LYS A 40 -5.75 -21.28 6.94
C LYS A 40 -5.91 -19.94 6.22
N LEU A 41 -4.84 -19.14 6.16
CA LEU A 41 -4.86 -17.85 5.47
C LEU A 41 -4.97 -18.01 3.96
N ILE A 42 -4.31 -19.03 3.39
CA ILE A 42 -4.36 -19.37 1.97
C ILE A 42 -5.78 -19.75 1.58
N GLU A 43 -6.44 -20.64 2.32
CA GLU A 43 -7.84 -21.00 2.06
C GLU A 43 -8.76 -19.77 2.05
N LEU A 44 -8.59 -18.87 3.03
CA LEU A 44 -9.34 -17.62 3.09
C LEU A 44 -9.06 -16.72 1.88
N GLN A 45 -7.79 -16.54 1.52
CA GLN A 45 -7.37 -15.69 0.40
C GLN A 45 -7.86 -16.25 -0.95
N GLN A 46 -7.77 -17.56 -1.15
CA GLN A 46 -8.32 -18.25 -2.32
C GLN A 46 -9.83 -18.08 -2.42
N SER A 47 -10.56 -18.13 -1.28
CA SER A 47 -12.01 -17.85 -1.27
C SER A 47 -12.35 -16.41 -1.68
N MET A 48 -11.40 -15.48 -1.58
CA MET A 48 -11.50 -14.11 -2.06
C MET A 48 -11.00 -13.92 -3.50
N GLY A 49 -10.61 -15.00 -4.18
CA GLY A 49 -10.14 -14.99 -5.57
C GLY A 49 -8.66 -14.63 -5.74
N LEU A 50 -7.84 -14.71 -4.69
CA LEU A 50 -6.39 -14.54 -4.79
C LEU A 50 -5.72 -15.85 -5.23
N ASP A 51 -4.77 -15.72 -6.14
CA ASP A 51 -3.91 -16.81 -6.60
C ASP A 51 -2.74 -16.99 -5.64
N VAL A 52 -3.02 -17.60 -4.49
CA VAL A 52 -2.03 -17.89 -3.46
C VAL A 52 -1.96 -19.39 -3.19
N GLU A 53 -0.76 -19.92 -3.06
CA GLU A 53 -0.51 -21.34 -2.85
C GLU A 53 0.52 -21.57 -1.74
N TYR A 54 0.42 -22.76 -1.11
CA TYR A 54 1.49 -23.25 -0.25
C TYR A 54 2.47 -24.05 -1.13
N ILE A 55 3.70 -23.58 -1.25
CA ILE A 55 4.70 -24.15 -2.15
C ILE A 55 5.76 -24.95 -1.39
N SER A 56 6.36 -25.90 -2.12
CA SER A 56 7.43 -26.76 -1.61
C SER A 56 8.75 -26.02 -1.46
N ILE A 57 9.69 -26.62 -0.73
CA ILE A 57 11.07 -26.12 -0.62
C ILE A 57 11.76 -26.07 -2.00
N ASP A 58 11.47 -27.04 -2.87
CA ASP A 58 12.05 -27.10 -4.22
C ASP A 58 11.55 -25.95 -5.09
N ASP A 59 10.28 -25.56 -4.95
CA ASP A 59 9.72 -24.41 -5.65
C ASP A 59 10.26 -23.09 -5.08
N ILE A 60 10.44 -23.00 -3.77
CA ILE A 60 11.11 -21.86 -3.12
C ILE A 60 12.51 -21.63 -3.69
N LYS A 61 13.31 -22.69 -3.89
CA LYS A 61 14.66 -22.59 -4.48
C LYS A 61 14.65 -22.13 -5.94
N LYS A 62 13.59 -22.43 -6.69
CA LYS A 62 13.42 -21.92 -8.07
C LYS A 62 13.08 -20.43 -8.09
N ILE A 63 12.27 -19.98 -7.12
CA ILE A 63 11.84 -18.57 -7.02
C ILE A 63 12.98 -17.69 -6.47
N VAL A 64 13.69 -18.16 -5.43
CA VAL A 64 14.81 -17.43 -4.79
C VAL A 64 16.06 -18.32 -4.78
N PRO A 65 16.84 -18.33 -5.88
CA PRO A 65 18.09 -19.08 -5.94
C PRO A 65 19.08 -18.63 -4.86
N GLY A 66 19.63 -19.60 -4.12
CA GLY A 66 20.62 -19.35 -3.05
C GLY A 66 20.02 -19.10 -1.66
N ILE A 67 18.69 -19.20 -1.51
CA ILE A 67 18.06 -19.17 -0.18
C ILE A 67 18.44 -20.39 0.66
N SER A 68 18.71 -20.18 1.96
CA SER A 68 18.87 -21.28 2.91
C SER A 68 17.51 -21.93 3.19
N THR A 69 17.47 -23.26 3.25
CA THR A 69 16.23 -24.02 3.42
C THR A 69 16.27 -25.03 4.57
N ASP A 70 17.32 -25.01 5.39
CA ASP A 70 17.61 -26.07 6.36
C ASP A 70 16.53 -26.21 7.44
N ASP A 71 15.82 -25.12 7.75
CA ASP A 71 14.77 -25.02 8.77
C ASP A 71 13.38 -24.74 8.20
N LEU A 72 13.22 -24.83 6.88
CA LEU A 72 11.95 -24.51 6.21
C LEU A 72 11.06 -25.73 6.04
N LEU A 73 9.75 -25.51 6.22
CA LEU A 73 8.69 -26.49 5.97
C LEU A 73 7.91 -26.22 4.67
N GLY A 74 8.31 -25.18 3.92
CA GLY A 74 7.61 -24.63 2.75
C GLY A 74 7.26 -23.15 2.95
N GLY A 75 6.30 -22.64 2.19
CA GLY A 75 5.91 -21.23 2.28
C GLY A 75 4.65 -20.87 1.51
N ALA A 76 4.06 -19.72 1.85
CA ALA A 76 2.94 -19.14 1.11
C ALA A 76 3.46 -18.23 0.01
N TYR A 77 3.00 -18.42 -1.23
CA TYR A 77 3.43 -17.65 -2.39
C TYR A 77 2.21 -17.14 -3.17
N CYS A 78 2.22 -15.86 -3.53
CA CYS A 78 1.24 -15.25 -4.42
C CYS A 78 2.00 -14.55 -5.56
N PRO A 79 2.05 -15.10 -6.80
CA PRO A 79 2.75 -14.48 -7.91
C PRO A 79 2.10 -13.16 -8.36
N SER A 80 0.80 -13.00 -8.09
CA SER A 80 0.06 -11.82 -8.53
C SER A 80 0.34 -10.57 -7.70
N ASP A 81 0.97 -10.69 -6.53
CA ASP A 81 1.35 -9.54 -5.70
C ASP A 81 2.53 -8.76 -6.29
N ALA A 82 2.70 -7.53 -5.84
CA ALA A 82 3.70 -6.63 -6.37
C ALA A 82 4.18 -5.64 -5.32
N GLN A 83 5.26 -4.96 -5.68
CA GLN A 83 5.77 -3.79 -4.98
C GLN A 83 5.76 -2.58 -5.89
N ALA A 84 5.67 -1.40 -5.29
CA ALA A 84 5.83 -0.10 -5.96
C ALA A 84 6.57 0.84 -5.01
N ASN A 85 7.24 1.85 -5.56
CA ASN A 85 7.95 2.83 -4.76
C ASN A 85 6.97 3.89 -4.22
N PRO A 86 6.72 3.92 -2.90
CA PRO A 86 5.70 4.79 -2.34
C PRO A 86 6.04 6.28 -2.52
N PHE A 87 7.32 6.65 -2.56
CA PHE A 87 7.72 8.04 -2.75
C PHE A 87 7.40 8.52 -4.17
N LEU A 88 7.65 7.67 -5.18
CA LEU A 88 7.34 7.99 -6.57
C LEU A 88 5.83 8.04 -6.82
N CYS A 89 5.06 7.16 -6.18
CA CYS A 89 3.60 7.23 -6.22
C CYS A 89 3.08 8.57 -5.68
N VAL A 90 3.51 8.96 -4.47
CA VAL A 90 3.06 10.20 -3.83
C VAL A 90 3.49 11.43 -4.62
N ASP A 91 4.72 11.46 -5.12
CA ASP A 91 5.22 12.55 -5.96
C ASP A 91 4.42 12.66 -7.28
N GLY A 92 4.15 11.54 -7.96
CA GLY A 92 3.32 11.52 -9.17
C GLY A 92 1.92 12.08 -8.92
N TYR A 93 1.25 11.67 -7.85
CA TYR A 93 -0.04 12.27 -7.45
C TYR A 93 0.10 13.76 -7.15
N ALA A 94 1.12 14.19 -6.41
CA ALA A 94 1.33 15.59 -6.08
C ALA A 94 1.56 16.45 -7.35
N LYS A 95 2.31 15.95 -8.33
CA LYS A 95 2.49 16.58 -9.64
C LYS A 95 1.17 16.68 -10.40
N GLY A 96 0.37 15.62 -10.41
CA GLY A 96 -0.96 15.62 -11.02
C GLY A 96 -1.90 16.66 -10.40
N ILE A 97 -1.96 16.71 -9.06
CA ILE A 97 -2.78 17.69 -8.32
C ILE A 97 -2.37 19.12 -8.66
N ARG A 98 -1.06 19.41 -8.72
CA ARG A 98 -0.54 20.75 -9.04
C ARG A 98 -0.96 21.29 -10.41
N LYS A 99 -1.42 20.44 -11.34
CA LYS A 99 -1.94 20.88 -12.65
C LYS A 99 -3.27 21.65 -12.52
N ASN A 100 -4.10 21.30 -11.53
CA ASN A 100 -5.45 21.84 -11.36
C ASN A 100 -5.76 22.31 -9.92
N GLY A 101 -4.76 22.31 -9.05
CA GLY A 101 -4.92 22.58 -7.62
C GLY A 101 -3.59 22.88 -6.94
N ALA A 102 -3.58 22.81 -5.61
CA ALA A 102 -2.42 23.13 -4.80
C ALA A 102 -2.04 21.97 -3.87
N VAL A 103 -0.74 21.76 -3.72
CA VAL A 103 -0.14 20.91 -2.69
C VAL A 103 0.75 21.81 -1.86
N LEU A 104 0.42 21.95 -0.58
CA LEU A 104 1.13 22.82 0.36
C LEU A 104 1.91 21.96 1.37
N PRO A 105 3.15 21.55 1.04
CA PRO A 105 3.97 20.79 1.97
C PRO A 105 4.33 21.65 3.19
N CYS A 106 4.67 20.98 4.29
CA CYS A 106 5.09 21.62 5.55
C CYS A 106 4.05 22.56 6.16
N LYS A 107 2.75 22.37 5.87
CA LYS A 107 1.64 23.11 6.50
C LYS A 107 0.92 22.23 7.51
N GLU A 108 1.42 22.28 8.75
CA GLU A 108 0.81 21.59 9.88
C GLU A 108 -0.54 22.23 10.25
N VAL A 109 -1.61 21.44 10.22
CA VAL A 109 -2.95 21.86 10.64
C VAL A 109 -3.07 21.69 12.16
N THR A 110 -3.42 22.76 12.87
CA THR A 110 -3.54 22.77 14.34
C THR A 110 -4.99 22.88 14.80
N ARG A 111 -5.91 23.27 13.92
CA ARG A 111 -7.34 23.40 14.25
C ARG A 111 -8.23 23.19 13.03
N ILE A 112 -9.35 22.50 13.25
CA ILE A 112 -10.51 22.50 12.36
C ILE A 112 -11.56 23.44 12.97
N ASN A 113 -12.00 24.44 12.20
CA ASN A 113 -12.97 25.43 12.64
C ASN A 113 -14.38 25.00 12.24
N ILE A 114 -15.30 25.05 13.21
CA ILE A 114 -16.71 24.64 13.05
C ILE A 114 -17.61 25.79 13.48
N LYS A 115 -18.60 26.13 12.64
CA LYS A 115 -19.63 27.14 12.93
C LYS A 115 -21.01 26.57 12.63
N GLY A 116 -21.93 26.67 13.58
CA GLY A 116 -23.29 26.15 13.41
C GLY A 116 -23.34 24.66 13.09
N GLY A 117 -22.43 23.87 13.69
CA GLY A 117 -22.34 22.42 13.48
C GLY A 117 -21.73 21.99 12.15
N LYS A 118 -21.23 22.92 11.32
CA LYS A 118 -20.56 22.63 10.05
C LYS A 118 -19.12 23.11 10.05
N VAL A 119 -18.24 22.31 9.46
CA VAL A 119 -16.86 22.71 9.17
C VAL A 119 -16.86 23.93 8.26
N THR A 120 -15.96 24.88 8.53
CA THR A 120 -15.82 26.10 7.72
C THR A 120 -14.39 26.33 7.21
N SER A 121 -13.38 25.91 7.97
CA SER A 121 -11.97 26.14 7.63
C SER A 121 -11.03 25.30 8.48
N ILE A 122 -9.75 25.30 8.12
CA ILE A 122 -8.63 24.88 8.97
C ILE A 122 -7.78 26.09 9.35
N THR A 123 -7.07 25.98 10.46
CA THR A 123 -5.98 26.90 10.85
C THR A 123 -4.68 26.11 10.94
N THR A 124 -3.61 26.68 10.39
CA THR A 124 -2.26 26.10 10.44
C THR A 124 -1.48 26.63 11.63
N LYS A 125 -0.35 25.98 11.92
CA LYS A 125 0.61 26.41 12.96
C LYS A 125 1.13 27.83 12.74
N ASP A 126 1.24 28.25 11.47
CA ASP A 126 1.69 29.59 11.08
C ASP A 126 0.56 30.64 11.18
N ASN A 127 -0.60 30.28 11.77
CA ASN A 127 -1.82 31.09 11.86
C ASN A 127 -2.48 31.45 10.53
N GLU A 128 -2.17 30.71 9.45
CA GLU A 128 -2.91 30.84 8.19
C GLU A 128 -4.25 30.10 8.29
N THR A 129 -5.25 30.59 7.55
CA THR A 129 -6.59 29.97 7.51
C THR A 129 -6.98 29.61 6.08
N TYR A 130 -7.37 28.35 5.87
CA TYR A 130 -7.86 27.85 4.59
C TYR A 130 -9.33 27.45 4.72
N TYR A 131 -10.19 28.01 3.88
CA TYR A 131 -11.64 27.80 3.94
C TYR A 131 -12.04 26.64 3.03
N ALA A 132 -12.84 25.72 3.57
CA ALA A 132 -13.37 24.60 2.82
C ALA A 132 -14.69 24.12 3.45
N PRO A 133 -15.72 23.80 2.64
CA PRO A 133 -16.97 23.24 3.14
C PRO A 133 -16.86 21.76 3.54
N VAL A 134 -15.79 21.09 3.09
CA VAL A 134 -15.48 19.69 3.36
C VAL A 134 -14.00 19.59 3.70
N ILE A 135 -13.68 18.84 4.76
CA ILE A 135 -12.31 18.47 5.12
C ILE A 135 -12.25 16.95 5.20
N VAL A 136 -11.23 16.36 4.60
CA VAL A 136 -10.93 14.93 4.71
C VAL A 136 -9.72 14.77 5.61
N ASN A 137 -9.88 14.06 6.73
CA ASN A 137 -8.74 13.71 7.58
C ASN A 137 -8.07 12.44 7.03
N ALA A 138 -6.88 12.61 6.46
CA ALA A 138 -6.01 11.54 5.98
C ALA A 138 -4.62 11.61 6.64
N ALA A 139 -4.56 12.04 7.91
CA ALA A 139 -3.31 12.31 8.64
C ALA A 139 -2.60 11.07 9.21
N GLY A 140 -2.92 9.86 8.74
CA GLY A 140 -2.30 8.63 9.22
C GLY A 140 -2.50 8.41 10.73
N PRO A 141 -1.44 8.17 11.53
CA PRO A 141 -1.57 7.90 12.96
C PRO A 141 -1.86 9.14 13.83
N PHE A 142 -1.96 10.33 13.23
CA PHE A 142 -2.26 11.59 13.93
C PHE A 142 -3.76 11.93 13.96
N VAL A 143 -4.62 10.93 13.74
CA VAL A 143 -6.08 11.06 13.82
C VAL A 143 -6.60 11.11 15.26
#